data_AF-A0A8T5LIN0-F1
#
_entry.id   AF-A0A8T5LIN0-F1
#
_cell.length_a   1.000
_cell.length_b   1.000
_cell.length_c   1.000
_cell.angle_alpha   90.00
_cell.angle_beta   90.00
_cell.angle_gamma   90.00
#
_symmetry.space_group_name_H-M   'P 1'
#
loop_
_entity.id
_entity.type
_entity.pdbx_description
1 polymer ?
#
loop_
_entity_poly.entity_id
_entity_poly.type
_entity_poly.pdbx_seq_one_letter_code
_entity_poly.pdbx_strand_id
1 'polypeptide(L)'
;MNRQTPNKKEFFYTMINQETLEQIEDCKLKSEVLKKENIPILEEILNKEIEEYKKLKRLNEEGKLNFGKKLKNKELQKTFVDIKKEVDEFLQVQNIESPEIGYYNIFQFRKTNLKYAGVYAALASILTPAAYYAITNFNPIAIFGTIAGTMIAKGIIEYHKEEYNISTYSPLEETIDLSKKDANKTNNIVISAHEYTHHILSKKGILQATVNTYGTSYESFSEGISRGVERHISKVWSEKEDNPSYRYNALNRGLYELKKTYEWTCHKLGVKRNKALLKTKTTTDEDVDKAVNVLIKENMAIETIITRLRKTKEAGSYDIGNTYFTIQEAKYGAEIYAQAVKRLE
;
A
#
# COMPACT_ATOMS: atom_id res chain seq x y z
N MET A 1 -13.45 34.70 -31.73
CA MET A 1 -12.21 34.11 -31.17
C MET A 1 -12.59 33.02 -30.18
N ASN A 2 -12.73 31.78 -30.65
CA ASN A 2 -12.97 30.62 -29.79
C ASN A 2 -11.63 30.13 -29.24
N ARG A 3 -11.37 30.39 -27.95
CA ARG A 3 -10.29 29.70 -27.24
C ARG A 3 -10.75 28.27 -26.98
N GLN A 4 -10.33 27.34 -27.83
CA GLN A 4 -10.38 25.92 -27.49
C GLN A 4 -9.52 25.72 -26.24
N THR A 5 -10.17 25.45 -25.11
CA THR A 5 -9.49 24.89 -23.95
C THR A 5 -8.90 23.55 -24.37
N PRO A 6 -7.57 23.35 -24.29
CA PRO A 6 -6.97 22.06 -24.60
C PRO A 6 -7.60 20.99 -23.71
N ASN A 7 -7.90 19.84 -24.29
CA ASN A 7 -8.47 18.69 -23.61
C ASN A 7 -7.51 18.27 -22.49
N LYS A 8 -7.90 18.43 -21.22
CA LYS A 8 -7.07 18.14 -20.04
C LYS A 8 -6.49 16.71 -20.02
N LYS A 9 -7.03 15.80 -20.83
CA LYS A 9 -6.50 14.43 -20.98
C LYS A 9 -5.24 14.32 -21.85
N GLU A 10 -4.94 15.27 -22.73
CA GLU A 10 -3.77 15.21 -23.62
C GLU A 10 -2.52 15.90 -23.05
N PHE A 11 -2.64 16.62 -21.94
CA PHE A 11 -1.56 17.49 -21.43
C PHE A 11 -0.65 16.84 -20.36
N PHE A 12 -0.76 15.53 -20.11
CA PHE A 12 -0.05 14.86 -19.01
C PHE A 12 0.94 13.77 -19.44
N TYR A 13 1.40 13.78 -20.69
CA TYR A 13 2.52 12.95 -21.13
C TYR A 13 3.80 13.79 -21.19
N THR A 14 4.31 14.19 -20.03
CA THR A 14 5.71 14.60 -19.93
C THR A 14 6.58 13.39 -20.24
N MET A 15 7.47 13.52 -21.22
CA MET A 15 8.47 12.50 -21.56
C MET A 15 9.37 12.27 -20.35
N ILE A 16 9.04 11.29 -19.51
CA ILE A 16 10.06 10.70 -18.64
C ILE A 16 11.08 10.05 -19.58
N ASN A 17 12.37 10.25 -19.32
CA ASN A 17 13.42 9.64 -20.10
C ASN A 17 13.19 8.11 -20.17
N GLN A 18 12.93 7.61 -21.37
CA GLN A 18 12.62 6.20 -21.62
C GLN A 18 13.74 5.27 -21.14
N GLU A 19 15.01 5.71 -21.22
CA GLU A 19 16.15 4.96 -20.69
C GLU A 19 16.11 4.82 -19.17
N THR A 20 15.58 5.82 -18.46
CA THR A 20 15.41 5.76 -17.00
C THR A 20 14.27 4.83 -16.63
N LEU A 21 13.15 4.92 -17.34
CA LEU A 21 12.01 4.02 -17.15
C LEU A 21 12.42 2.56 -17.36
N GLU A 22 13.17 2.29 -18.42
CA GLU A 22 13.69 0.95 -18.69
C GLU A 22 14.53 0.43 -17.52
N GLN A 23 15.35 1.27 -16.86
CA GLN A 23 16.20 0.84 -15.73
C GLN A 23 15.42 0.45 -14.46
N ILE A 24 14.21 0.97 -14.29
CA ILE A 24 13.39 0.78 -13.09
C ILE A 24 12.22 -0.17 -13.31
N GLU A 25 12.17 -0.85 -14.46
CA GLU A 25 11.20 -1.91 -14.71
C GLU A 25 11.29 -3.02 -13.66
N ASP A 26 10.13 -3.53 -13.23
CA ASP A 26 10.04 -4.61 -12.25
C ASP A 26 10.88 -5.84 -12.65
N CYS A 27 11.03 -6.12 -13.95
CA CYS A 27 11.85 -7.23 -14.43
C CYS A 27 13.35 -7.04 -14.12
N LYS A 28 13.86 -5.80 -14.17
CA LYS A 28 15.25 -5.46 -13.85
C LYS A 28 15.47 -5.43 -12.34
N LEU A 29 14.54 -4.86 -11.58
CA LEU A 29 14.59 -4.92 -10.11
C LEU A 29 14.64 -6.38 -9.63
N LYS A 30 13.82 -7.24 -10.23
CA LYS A 30 13.78 -8.68 -9.98
C LYS A 30 15.11 -9.37 -10.32
N SER A 31 15.72 -9.04 -11.46
CA SER A 31 17.01 -9.63 -11.84
C SER A 31 18.14 -9.20 -10.91
N GLU A 32 18.11 -7.94 -10.45
CA GLU A 32 19.06 -7.43 -9.45
C GLU A 32 18.92 -8.14 -8.11
N VAL A 33 17.69 -8.37 -7.61
CA VAL A 33 17.46 -9.15 -6.38
C VAL A 33 17.99 -10.59 -6.53
N LEU A 34 17.88 -11.19 -7.72
CA LEU A 34 18.34 -12.55 -8.03
C LEU A 34 19.86 -12.69 -8.23
N LYS A 35 20.67 -11.73 -7.78
CA LYS A 35 22.13 -11.85 -7.77
C LYS A 35 22.61 -12.65 -6.55
N LYS A 36 23.49 -13.65 -6.75
CA LYS A 36 23.97 -14.51 -5.66
C LYS A 36 24.73 -13.73 -4.59
N GLU A 37 25.46 -12.69 -4.98
CA GLU A 37 26.17 -11.79 -4.08
C GLU A 37 25.25 -10.98 -3.16
N ASN A 38 23.95 -10.90 -3.46
CA ASN A 38 22.99 -10.21 -2.60
C ASN A 38 22.48 -11.10 -1.44
N ILE A 39 22.67 -12.43 -1.51
CA ILE A 39 22.20 -13.33 -0.46
C ILE A 39 22.84 -13.01 0.91
N PRO A 40 24.17 -12.90 1.05
CA PRO A 40 24.78 -12.60 2.35
C PRO A 40 24.31 -11.25 2.93
N ILE A 41 24.11 -10.24 2.07
CA ILE A 41 23.65 -8.90 2.46
C ILE A 41 22.22 -8.98 2.98
N LEU A 42 21.34 -9.70 2.28
CA LEU A 42 19.96 -9.92 2.71
C LEU A 42 19.89 -10.69 4.03
N GLU A 43 20.78 -11.67 4.24
CA GLU A 43 20.86 -12.40 5.52
C GLU A 43 21.31 -11.49 6.67
N GLU A 44 22.25 -10.57 6.44
CA GLU A 44 22.68 -9.58 7.43
C GLU A 44 21.54 -8.63 7.81
N ILE A 45 20.86 -8.07 6.80
CA ILE A 45 19.68 -7.21 6.98
C ILE A 45 18.61 -7.94 7.79
N LEU A 46 18.26 -9.17 7.38
CA LEU A 46 17.25 -9.98 8.07
C LEU A 46 17.62 -10.25 9.53
N ASN A 47 18.87 -10.59 9.83
CA ASN A 47 19.31 -10.80 11.21
C ASN A 47 19.08 -9.54 12.06
N LYS A 48 19.52 -8.38 11.56
CA LYS A 48 19.37 -7.10 12.26
C LYS A 48 17.90 -6.75 12.51
N GLU A 49 17.06 -6.85 11.48
CA GLU A 49 15.64 -6.53 11.59
C GLU A 49 14.87 -7.53 12.47
N ILE A 50 15.25 -8.81 12.45
CA ILE A 50 14.67 -9.83 13.33
C ILE A 50 14.94 -9.52 14.79
N GLU A 51 16.18 -9.18 15.15
CA GLU A 51 16.53 -8.91 16.54
C GLU A 51 15.82 -7.66 17.06
N GLU A 52 15.73 -6.64 16.22
CA GLU A 52 14.97 -5.43 16.55
C GLU A 52 13.47 -5.71 16.67
N TYR A 53 12.88 -6.43 15.71
CA TYR A 53 11.47 -6.81 15.74
C TYR A 53 11.15 -7.64 16.99
N LYS A 54 12.00 -8.61 17.37
CA LYS A 54 11.82 -9.39 18.61
C LYS A 54 11.77 -8.49 19.84
N LYS A 55 12.67 -7.49 19.93
CA LYS A 55 12.68 -6.51 21.02
C LYS A 55 11.35 -5.75 21.07
N LEU A 56 10.88 -5.23 19.94
CA LEU A 56 9.64 -4.46 19.88
C LEU A 56 8.40 -5.33 20.11
N LYS A 57 8.37 -6.56 19.58
CA LYS A 57 7.29 -7.54 19.81
C LYS A 57 7.15 -7.86 21.29
N ARG A 58 8.26 -8.12 21.99
CA ARG A 58 8.25 -8.31 23.45
C ARG A 58 7.70 -7.09 24.18
N LEU A 59 8.14 -5.87 23.83
CA LEU A 59 7.59 -4.64 24.43
C LEU A 59 6.08 -4.49 24.15
N ASN A 60 5.61 -4.91 22.98
CA ASN A 60 4.20 -4.90 22.63
C ASN A 60 3.39 -5.88 23.48
N GLU A 61 3.88 -7.12 23.60
CA GLU A 61 3.28 -8.18 24.43
C GLU A 61 3.24 -7.80 25.92
N GLU A 62 4.25 -7.04 26.39
CA GLU A 62 4.31 -6.47 27.73
C GLU A 62 3.46 -5.19 27.90
N GLY A 63 2.79 -4.71 26.85
CA GLY A 63 1.97 -3.48 26.89
C GLY A 63 2.76 -2.18 27.05
N LYS A 64 4.07 -2.19 26.75
CA LYS A 64 4.99 -1.05 26.89
C LYS A 64 5.07 -0.17 25.65
N LEU A 65 4.52 -0.61 24.52
CA LEU A 65 4.41 0.18 23.30
C LEU A 65 3.20 1.12 23.38
N ASN A 66 3.42 2.42 23.10
CA ASN A 66 2.37 3.43 23.04
C ASN A 66 2.09 3.87 21.59
N PHE A 67 1.09 3.27 20.96
CA PHE A 67 0.68 3.63 19.59
C PHE A 67 -0.06 4.98 19.49
N GLY A 68 -0.40 5.59 20.63
CA GLY A 68 -1.15 6.82 20.71
C GLY A 68 -2.62 6.68 20.27
N LYS A 69 -3.39 7.75 20.46
CA LYS A 69 -4.80 7.81 20.07
C LYS A 69 -4.93 8.16 18.59
N LYS A 70 -6.11 7.89 18.04
CA LYS A 70 -6.46 8.36 16.70
C LYS A 70 -6.43 9.89 16.60
N LEU A 71 -5.69 10.38 15.60
CA LEU A 71 -5.62 11.81 15.28
C LEU A 71 -6.98 12.29 14.75
N LYS A 72 -7.49 13.41 15.24
CA LYS A 72 -8.65 14.07 14.61
C LYS A 72 -8.25 14.66 13.26
N ASN A 73 -9.19 14.86 12.33
CA ASN A 73 -8.87 15.38 10.98
C ASN A 73 -8.03 16.67 11.00
N LYS A 74 -8.33 17.62 11.89
CA LYS A 74 -7.54 18.86 12.03
C LYS A 74 -6.11 18.60 12.51
N GLU A 75 -5.94 17.66 13.45
CA GLU A 75 -4.62 17.25 13.93
C GLU A 75 -3.86 16.51 12.84
N LEU A 76 -4.52 15.59 12.12
CA LEU A 76 -3.96 14.85 10.99
C LEU A 76 -3.44 15.80 9.91
N GLN A 77 -4.22 16.80 9.50
CA GLN A 77 -3.79 17.81 8.53
C GLN A 77 -2.57 18.59 9.01
N LYS A 78 -2.52 18.97 10.30
CA LYS A 78 -1.37 19.66 10.87
C LYS A 78 -0.14 18.75 10.89
N THR A 79 -0.27 17.52 11.39
CA THR A 79 0.81 16.52 11.40
C THR A 79 1.30 16.22 9.99
N PHE A 80 0.41 16.22 8.98
CA PHE A 80 0.77 15.96 7.60
C PHE A 80 1.69 17.03 7.00
N VAL A 81 1.61 18.28 7.45
CA VAL A 81 2.58 19.32 7.06
C VAL A 81 3.99 18.94 7.49
N ASP A 82 4.14 18.43 8.72
CA ASP A 82 5.44 17.96 9.21
C ASP A 82 5.89 16.72 8.44
N ILE A 83 5.00 15.75 8.22
CA ILE A 83 5.32 14.54 7.45
C ILE A 83 5.80 14.90 6.04
N LYS A 84 5.07 15.78 5.34
CA LYS A 84 5.44 16.26 4.02
C LYS A 84 6.84 16.86 4.02
N LYS A 85 7.14 17.73 4.98
CA LYS A 85 8.45 18.37 5.09
C LYS A 85 9.57 17.32 5.24
N GLU A 86 9.40 16.37 6.15
CA GLU A 86 10.40 15.31 6.39
C GLU A 86 10.59 14.42 5.14
N VAL A 87 9.51 14.07 4.45
CA VAL A 87 9.58 13.27 3.21
C VAL A 87 10.22 14.05 2.07
N ASP A 88 9.85 15.32 1.89
CA ASP A 88 10.43 16.19 0.85
C ASP A 88 11.94 16.36 1.06
N GLU A 89 12.36 16.56 2.31
CA GLU A 89 13.78 16.67 2.69
C GLU A 89 14.53 15.36 2.43
N PHE A 90 13.97 14.23 2.87
CA PHE A 90 14.58 12.91 2.68
C PHE A 90 14.73 12.53 1.20
N LEU A 91 13.73 12.83 0.37
CA LEU A 91 13.75 12.57 -1.08
C LEU A 91 14.40 13.71 -1.89
N GLN A 92 14.79 14.81 -1.24
CA GLN A 92 15.36 16.01 -1.86
C GLN A 92 14.49 16.60 -2.98
N VAL A 93 13.16 16.52 -2.83
CA VAL A 93 12.21 17.09 -3.79
C VAL A 93 11.76 18.48 -3.35
N GLN A 94 11.42 19.32 -4.33
CA GLN A 94 10.96 20.69 -4.08
C GLN A 94 9.68 20.96 -4.85
N ASN A 95 8.88 21.90 -4.34
CA ASN A 95 7.68 22.44 -5.01
C ASN A 95 6.63 21.37 -5.37
N ILE A 96 6.56 20.26 -4.61
CA ILE A 96 5.46 19.30 -4.73
C ILE A 96 4.26 19.83 -3.94
N GLU A 97 3.13 19.98 -4.62
CA GLU A 97 1.86 20.37 -4.01
C GLU A 97 1.39 19.31 -3.00
N SER A 98 0.78 19.72 -1.90
CA SER A 98 0.27 18.75 -0.91
C SER A 98 -1.02 18.09 -1.42
N PRO A 99 -1.14 16.75 -1.38
CA PRO A 99 -2.42 16.11 -1.59
C PRO A 99 -3.38 16.40 -0.43
N GLU A 100 -4.68 16.24 -0.67
CA GLU A 100 -5.65 16.25 0.42
C GLU A 100 -5.52 14.97 1.25
N ILE A 101 -5.45 15.08 2.58
CA ILE A 101 -5.39 13.92 3.47
C ILE A 101 -6.64 13.83 4.37
N GLY A 102 -7.15 12.61 4.52
CA GLY A 102 -8.28 12.34 5.42
C GLY A 102 -8.45 10.86 5.73
N TYR A 103 -9.34 10.54 6.68
CA TYR A 103 -9.82 9.17 6.80
C TYR A 103 -10.91 8.92 5.78
N TYR A 104 -10.89 7.74 5.18
CA TYR A 104 -11.92 7.33 4.25
C TYR A 104 -13.33 7.51 4.86
N ASN A 105 -14.24 8.08 4.07
CA ASN A 105 -15.65 8.16 4.39
C ASN A 105 -16.48 7.89 3.14
N ILE A 106 -17.37 6.89 3.19
CA ILE A 106 -18.29 6.55 2.10
C ILE A 106 -19.18 7.72 1.67
N PHE A 107 -19.42 8.66 2.60
CA PHE A 107 -20.22 9.85 2.38
C PHE A 107 -19.38 11.09 2.07
N GLN A 108 -18.04 11.00 2.10
CA GLN A 108 -17.22 12.07 1.53
C GLN A 108 -17.26 11.92 0.01
N PHE A 109 -18.22 12.62 -0.58
CA PHE A 109 -18.34 12.81 -2.02
C PHE A 109 -17.16 13.65 -2.52
N ARG A 110 -15.99 13.04 -2.69
CA ARG A 110 -14.92 13.63 -3.49
C ARG A 110 -15.29 13.58 -4.97
N LYS A 111 -14.65 14.41 -5.80
CA LYS A 111 -15.09 14.77 -7.17
C LYS A 111 -15.48 13.58 -8.06
N THR A 112 -14.86 12.41 -7.88
CA THR A 112 -15.12 11.19 -8.68
C THR A 112 -16.32 10.40 -8.16
N ASN A 113 -16.59 10.45 -6.86
CA ASN A 113 -17.75 9.82 -6.24
C ASN A 113 -19.08 10.54 -6.48
N LEU A 114 -19.10 11.75 -7.02
CA LEU A 114 -20.36 12.40 -7.46
C LEU A 114 -21.08 11.61 -8.56
N LYS A 115 -20.34 10.92 -9.45
CA LYS A 115 -20.93 10.05 -10.47
C LYS A 115 -21.59 8.83 -9.83
N TYR A 116 -20.91 8.20 -8.87
CA TYR A 116 -21.46 7.06 -8.14
C TYR A 116 -22.58 7.50 -7.19
N ALA A 117 -22.52 8.70 -6.60
CA ALA A 117 -23.59 9.31 -5.83
C ALA A 117 -24.88 9.45 -6.64
N GLY A 118 -24.75 9.91 -7.89
CA GLY A 118 -25.87 9.95 -8.84
C GLY A 118 -26.44 8.55 -9.11
N VAL A 119 -25.58 7.54 -9.25
CA VAL A 119 -26.00 6.14 -9.40
C VAL A 119 -26.69 5.62 -8.12
N TYR A 120 -26.15 5.88 -6.93
CA TYR A 120 -26.76 5.48 -5.66
C TYR A 120 -28.10 6.19 -5.43
N ALA A 121 -28.18 7.49 -5.71
CA ALA A 121 -29.41 8.27 -5.61
C ALA A 121 -30.45 7.79 -6.62
N ALA A 122 -30.04 7.49 -7.86
CA ALA A 122 -30.91 6.95 -8.91
C ALA A 122 -31.42 5.55 -8.53
N LEU A 123 -30.53 4.66 -8.08
CA LEU A 123 -30.89 3.32 -7.61
C LEU A 123 -31.84 3.40 -6.41
N ALA A 124 -31.56 4.24 -5.42
CA ALA A 124 -32.45 4.45 -4.28
C ALA A 124 -33.82 5.01 -4.70
N SER A 125 -33.85 5.96 -5.65
CA SER A 125 -35.10 6.56 -6.14
C SER A 125 -35.96 5.61 -6.96
N ILE A 126 -35.38 4.59 -7.60
CA ILE A 126 -36.10 3.57 -8.37
C ILE A 126 -36.51 2.40 -7.48
N LEU A 127 -35.63 1.96 -6.58
CA LEU A 127 -35.85 0.78 -5.75
C LEU A 127 -36.86 1.04 -4.61
N THR A 128 -36.92 2.26 -4.06
CA THR A 128 -37.82 2.55 -2.92
C THR A 128 -39.31 2.51 -3.32
N PRO A 129 -39.75 3.15 -4.43
CA PRO A 129 -41.13 3.06 -4.90
C PRO A 129 -41.48 1.67 -5.43
N ALA A 130 -40.54 0.99 -6.11
CA ALA A 130 -40.75 -0.37 -6.60
C ALA A 130 -40.91 -1.38 -5.45
N ALA A 131 -40.12 -1.26 -4.38
CA ALA A 131 -40.25 -2.07 -3.18
C ALA A 131 -41.58 -1.81 -2.46
N TYR A 132 -41.98 -0.54 -2.32
CA TYR A 132 -43.29 -0.20 -1.74
C TYR A 132 -44.44 -0.81 -2.55
N TYR A 133 -44.43 -0.65 -3.88
CA TYR A 133 -45.44 -1.23 -4.77
C TYR A 133 -45.44 -2.77 -4.74
N ALA A 134 -44.26 -3.40 -4.64
CA ALA A 134 -44.10 -4.85 -4.52
C ALA A 134 -44.77 -5.39 -3.25
N ILE A 135 -44.57 -4.71 -2.12
CA ILE A 135 -45.12 -5.08 -0.81
C ILE A 135 -46.63 -4.89 -0.79
N THR A 136 -47.14 -3.78 -1.35
CA THR A 136 -48.58 -3.49 -1.32
C THR A 136 -49.39 -4.32 -2.32
N ASN A 137 -48.80 -4.78 -3.42
CA ASN A 137 -49.52 -5.48 -4.50
C ASN A 137 -49.03 -6.91 -4.77
N PHE A 138 -48.13 -7.46 -3.94
CA PHE A 138 -47.58 -8.81 -4.08
C PHE A 138 -47.07 -9.14 -5.50
N ASN A 139 -46.41 -8.19 -6.15
CA ASN A 139 -45.87 -8.40 -7.50
C ASN A 139 -44.50 -9.08 -7.41
N PRO A 140 -44.36 -10.35 -7.83
CA PRO A 140 -43.12 -11.11 -7.68
C PRO A 140 -41.94 -10.49 -8.42
N ILE A 141 -42.16 -9.84 -9.58
CA ILE A 141 -41.09 -9.18 -10.36
C ILE A 141 -40.52 -8.00 -9.55
N ALA A 142 -41.38 -7.22 -8.89
CA ALA A 142 -40.96 -6.10 -8.07
C ALA A 142 -40.26 -6.55 -6.76
N ILE A 143 -40.66 -7.71 -6.20
CA ILE A 143 -39.96 -8.36 -5.09
C ILE A 143 -38.55 -8.79 -5.53
N PHE A 144 -38.43 -9.48 -6.67
CA PHE A 144 -37.13 -9.88 -7.23
C PHE A 144 -36.22 -8.68 -7.53
N GLY A 145 -36.78 -7.59 -8.09
CA GLY A 145 -36.03 -6.35 -8.33
C GLY A 145 -35.50 -5.70 -7.04
N THR A 146 -36.29 -5.74 -5.96
CA THR A 146 -35.87 -5.24 -4.65
C THR A 146 -34.76 -6.10 -4.03
N ILE A 147 -34.87 -7.42 -4.14
CA ILE A 147 -33.83 -8.36 -3.68
C ILE A 147 -32.54 -8.16 -4.47
N ALA A 148 -32.62 -8.07 -5.81
CA ALA A 148 -31.45 -7.80 -6.65
C ALA A 148 -30.80 -6.44 -6.31
N GLY A 149 -31.61 -5.39 -6.12
CA GLY A 149 -31.12 -4.07 -5.73
C GLY A 149 -30.43 -4.06 -4.36
N THR A 150 -30.99 -4.76 -3.37
CA THR A 150 -30.37 -4.90 -2.04
C THR A 150 -29.10 -5.74 -2.08
N MET A 151 -29.03 -6.79 -2.89
CA MET A 151 -27.81 -7.58 -3.10
C MET A 151 -26.72 -6.76 -3.79
N ILE A 152 -27.05 -5.95 -4.80
CA ILE A 152 -26.10 -5.03 -5.44
C ILE A 152 -25.60 -3.99 -4.43
N ALA A 153 -26.50 -3.35 -3.69
CA ALA A 153 -26.13 -2.37 -2.67
C ALA A 153 -25.25 -3.00 -1.57
N LYS A 154 -25.60 -4.22 -1.11
CA LYS A 154 -24.78 -4.98 -0.16
C LYS A 154 -23.42 -5.32 -0.75
N GLY A 155 -23.35 -5.81 -1.98
CA GLY A 155 -22.10 -6.14 -2.67
C GLY A 155 -21.22 -4.92 -2.86
N ILE A 156 -21.79 -3.75 -3.14
CA ILE A 156 -21.05 -2.49 -3.20
C ILE A 156 -20.57 -2.03 -1.82
N ILE A 157 -21.41 -2.16 -0.78
CA ILE A 157 -21.01 -1.88 0.61
C ILE A 157 -19.91 -2.84 1.06
N GLU A 158 -19.98 -4.12 0.68
CA GLU A 158 -18.99 -5.15 1.00
C GLU A 158 -17.68 -4.94 0.24
N TYR A 159 -17.76 -4.66 -1.07
CA TYR A 159 -16.62 -4.26 -1.89
C TYR A 159 -15.92 -3.04 -1.30
N HIS A 160 -16.70 -1.99 -0.99
CA HIS A 160 -16.13 -0.86 -0.29
C HIS A 160 -15.58 -1.30 1.06
N LYS A 161 -16.27 -2.14 1.87
CA LYS A 161 -15.87 -2.63 3.24
C LYS A 161 -14.47 -3.21 3.24
N GLU A 162 -14.12 -3.95 2.20
CA GLU A 162 -12.79 -4.49 1.99
C GLU A 162 -11.77 -3.39 1.63
N GLU A 163 -12.14 -2.44 0.76
CA GLU A 163 -11.32 -1.25 0.47
C GLU A 163 -11.13 -0.31 1.69
N TYR A 164 -12.09 -0.16 2.63
CA TYR A 164 -11.92 0.73 3.82
C TYR A 164 -10.77 0.31 4.73
N ASN A 165 -10.30 -0.93 4.61
CA ASN A 165 -9.27 -1.45 5.48
C ASN A 165 -7.86 -1.06 5.01
N ILE A 166 -7.72 -0.51 3.82
CA ILE A 166 -6.42 -0.22 3.22
C ILE A 166 -6.30 1.29 3.05
N SER A 167 -5.21 1.84 3.59
CA SER A 167 -4.84 3.23 3.32
C SER A 167 -4.24 3.31 1.92
N THR A 168 -4.55 4.36 1.17
CA THR A 168 -4.11 4.47 -0.23
C THR A 168 -4.02 5.92 -0.70
N TYR A 169 -3.12 6.17 -1.63
CA TYR A 169 -3.09 7.36 -2.46
C TYR A 169 -3.88 7.17 -3.76
N SER A 170 -4.77 8.12 -4.07
CA SER A 170 -5.52 8.20 -5.33
C SER A 170 -4.89 9.24 -6.27
N PRO A 171 -4.26 8.84 -7.39
CA PRO A 171 -3.67 9.77 -8.35
C PRO A 171 -4.68 10.70 -9.02
N LEU A 172 -5.90 10.21 -9.25
CA LEU A 172 -6.95 10.96 -9.94
C LEU A 172 -7.58 12.04 -9.05
N GLU A 173 -7.72 11.74 -7.77
CA GLU A 173 -8.27 12.68 -6.78
C GLU A 173 -7.19 13.52 -6.10
N GLU A 174 -5.93 13.13 -6.25
CA GLU A 174 -4.78 13.68 -5.54
C GLU A 174 -5.01 13.67 -4.02
N THR A 175 -5.51 12.54 -3.52
CA THR A 175 -5.87 12.37 -2.12
C THR A 175 -5.19 11.18 -1.48
N ILE A 176 -4.91 11.31 -0.18
CA ILE A 176 -4.50 10.21 0.70
C ILE A 176 -5.68 9.88 1.60
N ASP A 177 -6.16 8.65 1.47
CA ASP A 177 -7.25 8.11 2.26
C ASP A 177 -6.72 7.09 3.25
N LEU A 178 -6.85 7.40 4.54
CA LEU A 178 -6.39 6.54 5.62
C LEU A 178 -7.50 5.61 6.12
N SER A 179 -7.15 4.35 6.33
CA SER A 179 -7.99 3.34 6.98
C SER A 179 -8.36 3.76 8.40
N LYS A 180 -9.62 3.48 8.78
CA LYS A 180 -10.08 3.73 10.17
C LYS A 180 -9.59 2.65 11.13
N LYS A 181 -9.24 1.46 10.63
CA LYS A 181 -8.83 0.30 11.43
C LYS A 181 -7.47 0.53 12.10
N ASP A 182 -6.53 1.11 11.35
CA ASP A 182 -5.15 1.34 11.78
C ASP A 182 -4.91 2.78 12.22
N ALA A 183 -5.97 3.48 12.62
CA ALA A 183 -5.97 4.93 12.77
C ALA A 183 -5.23 5.45 14.02
N ASN A 184 -4.36 4.68 14.66
CA ASN A 184 -3.54 5.17 15.77
C ASN A 184 -2.49 6.17 15.27
N LYS A 185 -2.00 7.05 16.15
CA LYS A 185 -1.10 8.15 15.79
C LYS A 185 0.16 7.63 15.10
N THR A 186 0.80 6.61 15.66
CA THR A 186 2.07 6.09 15.15
C THR A 186 1.93 5.51 13.75
N ASN A 187 0.85 4.79 13.48
CA ASN A 187 0.59 4.20 12.17
C ASN A 187 0.21 5.24 11.14
N ASN A 188 -0.69 6.17 11.50
CA ASN A 188 -1.10 7.22 10.56
C ASN A 188 0.09 8.03 10.06
N ILE A 189 1.05 8.36 10.92
CA ILE A 189 2.23 9.13 10.51
C ILE A 189 3.05 8.35 9.47
N VAL A 190 3.35 7.09 9.76
CA VAL A 190 4.17 6.23 8.88
C VAL A 190 3.46 5.94 7.56
N ILE A 191 2.17 5.59 7.62
CA ILE A 191 1.35 5.32 6.43
C ILE A 191 1.20 6.59 5.59
N SER A 192 0.94 7.75 6.20
CA SER A 192 0.80 9.00 5.43
C SER A 192 2.08 9.35 4.67
N ALA A 193 3.26 9.04 5.24
CA ALA A 193 4.53 9.21 4.55
C ALA A 193 4.69 8.26 3.35
N HIS A 194 4.29 6.99 3.52
CA HIS A 194 4.23 6.01 2.45
C HIS A 194 3.33 6.49 1.30
N GLU A 195 2.09 6.87 1.60
CA GLU A 195 1.13 7.33 0.59
C GLU A 195 1.55 8.68 -0.05
N TYR A 196 2.16 9.58 0.71
CA TYR A 196 2.69 10.82 0.16
C TYR A 196 3.87 10.57 -0.79
N THR A 197 4.64 9.51 -0.58
CA THR A 197 5.68 9.10 -1.52
C THR A 197 5.07 8.67 -2.86
N HIS A 198 3.95 7.92 -2.85
CA HIS A 198 3.20 7.63 -4.07
C HIS A 198 2.68 8.90 -4.75
N HIS A 199 2.26 9.91 -3.98
CA HIS A 199 1.90 11.21 -4.54
C HIS A 199 3.08 11.87 -5.27
N ILE A 200 4.25 11.94 -4.64
CA ILE A 200 5.47 12.50 -5.26
C ILE A 200 5.78 11.76 -6.57
N LEU A 201 5.81 10.42 -6.53
CA LEU A 201 6.09 9.59 -7.70
C LEU A 201 5.04 9.79 -8.81
N SER A 202 3.78 10.00 -8.44
CA SER A 202 2.70 10.34 -9.38
C SER A 202 2.90 11.70 -10.03
N LYS A 203 3.32 12.73 -9.27
CA LYS A 203 3.66 14.06 -9.80
C LYS A 203 4.91 14.04 -10.68
N LYS A 204 5.81 13.08 -10.46
CA LYS A 204 6.95 12.77 -11.32
C LYS A 204 6.60 11.83 -12.49
N GLY A 205 5.32 11.47 -12.66
CA GLY A 205 4.78 10.73 -13.81
C GLY A 205 4.88 9.19 -13.73
N ILE A 206 5.43 8.61 -12.66
CA ILE A 206 5.60 7.15 -12.52
C ILE A 206 4.28 6.41 -12.31
N LEU A 207 3.41 6.94 -11.44
CA LEU A 207 2.16 6.24 -11.08
C LEU A 207 1.07 6.29 -12.17
N GLN A 208 1.21 7.14 -13.20
CA GLN A 208 0.30 7.15 -14.35
C GLN A 208 0.71 6.13 -15.42
N ALA A 209 2.01 5.76 -15.46
CA ALA A 209 2.54 4.76 -16.39
C ALA A 209 2.16 3.32 -16.00
N THR A 210 1.87 3.04 -14.72
CA THR A 210 1.39 1.73 -14.26
C THR A 210 -0.04 1.39 -14.69
N VAL A 211 -0.87 2.40 -14.99
CA VAL A 211 -2.29 2.21 -15.38
C VAL A 211 -2.46 2.18 -16.90
N ASN A 212 -1.55 2.79 -17.65
CA ASN A 212 -1.69 2.94 -19.09
C ASN A 212 -0.51 2.31 -19.84
N THR A 213 -0.87 1.34 -20.67
CA THR A 213 -0.19 0.92 -21.92
C THR A 213 1.05 0.03 -21.76
N TYR A 214 0.93 -1.22 -22.25
CA TYR A 214 2.01 -2.17 -22.61
C TYR A 214 2.59 -3.14 -21.55
N GLY A 215 1.94 -3.33 -20.40
CA GLY A 215 2.28 -4.44 -19.49
C GLY A 215 3.60 -4.26 -18.71
N THR A 216 4.17 -3.06 -18.70
CA THR A 216 5.25 -2.67 -17.79
C THR A 216 4.65 -2.20 -16.47
N SER A 217 5.09 -2.84 -15.37
CA SER A 217 4.76 -2.45 -14.01
C SER A 217 5.99 -1.77 -13.39
N TYR A 218 5.76 -0.64 -12.73
CA TYR A 218 6.71 0.06 -11.86
C TYR A 218 6.28 -0.05 -10.39
N GLU A 219 5.39 -1.01 -10.08
CA GLU A 219 4.85 -1.23 -8.75
C GLU A 219 5.97 -1.58 -7.76
N SER A 220 6.94 -2.42 -8.17
CA SER A 220 8.08 -2.76 -7.32
C SER A 220 8.94 -1.53 -7.05
N PHE A 221 9.19 -0.71 -8.07
CA PHE A 221 9.94 0.54 -7.88
C PHE A 221 9.23 1.48 -6.89
N SER A 222 7.97 1.78 -7.18
CA SER A 222 7.16 2.72 -6.40
C SER A 222 7.06 2.33 -4.94
N GLU A 223 6.75 1.07 -4.68
CA GLU A 223 6.59 0.54 -3.31
C GLU A 223 7.92 0.38 -2.60
N GLY A 224 8.99 0.07 -3.33
CA GLY A 224 10.34 0.06 -2.79
C GLY A 224 10.77 1.41 -2.25
N ILE A 225 10.53 2.50 -2.99
CA ILE A 225 10.81 3.87 -2.51
C ILE A 225 9.91 4.19 -1.31
N SER A 226 8.60 3.96 -1.41
CA SER A 226 7.64 4.26 -0.33
C SER A 226 7.95 3.49 0.96
N ARG A 227 8.42 2.24 0.87
CA ARG A 227 8.88 1.45 2.03
C ARG A 227 10.16 2.01 2.67
N GLY A 228 11.10 2.49 1.85
CA GLY A 228 12.28 3.20 2.34
C GLY A 228 11.93 4.46 3.12
N VAL A 229 11.00 5.26 2.59
CA VAL A 229 10.47 6.45 3.28
C VAL A 229 9.75 6.07 4.56
N GLU A 230 8.91 5.05 4.54
CA GLU A 230 8.21 4.53 5.73
C GLU A 230 9.22 4.14 6.83
N ARG A 231 10.30 3.42 6.49
CA ARG A 231 11.36 3.08 7.46
C ARG A 231 12.04 4.33 8.00
N HIS A 232 12.43 5.26 7.12
CA HIS A 232 13.09 6.51 7.52
C HIS A 232 12.22 7.32 8.49
N ILE A 233 10.97 7.60 8.10
CA ILE A 233 10.02 8.37 8.91
C ILE A 233 9.71 7.67 10.23
N SER A 234 9.56 6.34 10.23
CA SER A 234 9.35 5.59 11.47
C SER A 234 10.50 5.77 12.47
N LYS A 235 11.74 5.85 11.98
CA LYS A 235 12.94 6.08 12.80
C LYS A 235 12.98 7.51 13.31
N VAL A 236 12.85 8.50 12.43
CA VAL A 236 12.86 9.93 12.79
C VAL A 236 11.81 10.23 13.86
N TRP A 237 10.58 9.76 13.70
CA TRP A 237 9.52 10.02 14.67
C TRP A 237 9.68 9.21 15.96
N SER A 238 10.24 7.99 15.89
CA SER A 238 10.60 7.24 17.08
C SER A 238 11.63 7.96 17.93
N GLU A 239 12.62 8.60 17.32
CA GLU A 239 13.67 9.36 18.01
C GLU A 239 13.13 10.70 18.52
N LYS A 240 12.39 11.42 17.68
CA LYS A 240 11.78 12.73 17.99
C LYS A 240 10.80 12.68 19.17
N GLU A 241 10.04 11.60 19.31
CA GLU A 241 9.04 11.44 20.37
C GLU A 241 9.44 10.42 21.45
N ASP A 242 10.66 9.87 21.41
CA ASP A 242 11.11 8.77 22.27
C ASP A 242 10.08 7.63 22.38
N ASN A 243 9.56 7.21 21.22
CA ASN A 243 8.47 6.26 21.14
C ASN A 243 8.76 5.13 20.14
N PRO A 244 9.22 3.95 20.60
CA PRO A 244 9.58 2.84 19.72
C PRO A 244 8.39 2.26 18.93
N SER A 245 7.15 2.59 19.28
CA SER A 245 5.95 2.12 18.58
C SER A 245 5.88 2.56 17.11
N TYR A 246 6.49 3.68 16.74
CA TYR A 246 6.56 4.12 15.33
C TYR A 246 7.22 3.06 14.44
N ARG A 247 8.19 2.32 14.97
CA ARG A 247 8.97 1.35 14.20
C ARG A 247 8.32 -0.02 14.12
N TYR A 248 7.42 -0.35 15.04
CA TYR A 248 6.88 -1.71 15.19
C TYR A 248 6.15 -2.19 13.94
N ASN A 249 5.20 -1.42 13.42
CA ASN A 249 4.38 -1.87 12.28
C ASN A 249 5.15 -1.83 10.96
N ALA A 250 6.02 -0.83 10.77
CA ALA A 250 6.93 -0.77 9.62
C ALA A 250 7.86 -1.99 9.57
N LEU A 251 8.48 -2.35 10.70
CA LEU A 251 9.33 -3.56 10.79
C LEU A 251 8.53 -4.85 10.62
N ASN A 252 7.33 -4.93 11.21
CA ASN A 252 6.48 -6.12 11.09
C ASN A 252 6.17 -6.43 9.62
N ARG A 253 5.76 -5.42 8.85
CA ARG A 253 5.45 -5.57 7.42
C ARG A 253 6.72 -5.78 6.59
N GLY A 254 7.73 -4.94 6.76
CA GLY A 254 8.98 -5.03 6.01
C GLY A 254 9.68 -6.38 6.17
N LEU A 255 9.69 -6.91 7.40
CA LEU A 255 10.32 -8.19 7.68
C LEU A 255 9.60 -9.37 7.01
N TYR A 256 8.27 -9.32 6.90
CA TYR A 256 7.49 -10.32 6.14
C TYR A 256 7.90 -10.33 4.66
N GLU A 257 7.91 -9.14 4.04
CA GLU A 257 8.25 -8.92 2.64
C GLU A 257 9.70 -9.39 2.33
N LEU A 258 10.66 -9.05 3.21
CA LEU A 258 12.06 -9.47 3.08
C LEU A 258 12.24 -10.99 3.22
N LYS A 259 11.58 -11.64 4.19
CA LYS A 259 11.67 -13.10 4.37
C LYS A 259 11.10 -13.84 3.17
N LYS A 260 9.97 -13.37 2.65
CA LYS A 260 9.32 -13.96 1.48
C LYS A 260 10.22 -13.84 0.25
N THR A 261 10.83 -12.68 0.04
CA THR A 261 11.79 -12.48 -1.07
C THR A 261 13.06 -13.29 -0.88
N TYR A 262 13.57 -13.41 0.34
CA TYR A 262 14.73 -14.26 0.65
C TYR A 262 14.45 -15.74 0.35
N GLU A 263 13.31 -16.28 0.81
CA GLU A 263 12.92 -17.66 0.52
C GLU A 263 12.80 -17.92 -0.98
N TRP A 264 12.13 -16.99 -1.69
CA TRP A 264 11.98 -17.04 -3.14
C TRP A 264 13.34 -16.97 -3.87
N THR A 265 14.22 -16.05 -3.48
CA THR A 265 15.56 -15.85 -4.09
C THR A 265 16.44 -17.08 -3.88
N CYS A 266 16.52 -17.61 -2.66
CA CYS A 266 17.27 -18.85 -2.40
C CYS A 266 16.76 -20.02 -3.25
N HIS A 267 15.45 -20.16 -3.39
CA HIS A 267 14.85 -21.21 -4.21
C HIS A 267 15.22 -21.04 -5.69
N LYS A 268 15.06 -19.84 -6.26
CA LYS A 268 15.39 -19.56 -7.67
C LYS A 268 16.87 -19.76 -7.99
N LEU A 269 17.76 -19.46 -7.05
CA LEU A 269 19.21 -19.58 -7.24
C LEU A 269 19.80 -20.94 -6.85
N GLY A 270 18.99 -21.86 -6.33
CA GLY A 270 19.45 -23.16 -5.84
C GLY A 270 20.40 -23.04 -4.62
N VAL A 271 20.29 -21.96 -3.85
CA VAL A 271 21.12 -21.71 -2.67
C VAL A 271 20.43 -22.26 -1.42
N LYS A 272 21.19 -22.89 -0.53
CA LYS A 272 20.67 -23.40 0.74
C LYS A 272 20.32 -22.23 1.66
N ARG A 273 19.03 -22.06 1.96
CA ARG A 273 18.54 -21.05 2.91
C ARG A 273 18.97 -21.32 4.36
N ASN A 274 19.27 -20.25 5.08
CA ASN A 274 19.41 -20.22 6.53
C ASN A 274 18.02 -20.26 7.20
N LYS A 275 17.63 -21.45 7.67
CA LYS A 275 16.32 -21.67 8.29
C LYS A 275 16.10 -20.85 9.56
N ALA A 276 17.14 -20.38 10.25
CA ALA A 276 16.98 -19.60 11.48
C ALA A 276 16.30 -18.25 11.22
N LEU A 277 16.58 -17.62 10.07
CA LEU A 277 15.99 -16.35 9.65
C LEU A 277 14.48 -16.43 9.40
N LEU A 278 13.95 -17.63 9.16
CA LEU A 278 12.54 -17.87 8.84
C LEU A 278 11.71 -18.30 10.06
N LYS A 279 12.32 -18.46 11.24
CA LYS A 279 11.61 -18.97 12.44
C LYS A 279 10.73 -17.92 13.11
N THR A 280 11.16 -16.66 13.10
CA THR A 280 10.42 -15.57 13.75
C THR A 280 9.14 -15.31 12.95
N LYS A 281 7.97 -15.45 13.56
CA LYS A 281 6.70 -15.08 12.93
C LYS A 281 6.36 -13.61 13.17
N THR A 282 6.06 -12.91 12.08
CA THR A 282 5.41 -11.60 12.07
C THR A 282 3.90 -11.77 12.30
N THR A 283 3.20 -10.69 12.65
CA THR A 283 1.73 -10.74 12.73
C THR A 283 1.12 -11.07 11.36
N THR A 284 1.77 -10.65 10.26
CA THR A 284 1.34 -10.98 8.90
C THR A 284 1.47 -12.49 8.62
N ASP A 285 2.52 -13.15 9.10
CA ASP A 285 2.65 -14.62 9.02
C ASP A 285 1.49 -15.31 9.74
N GLU A 286 1.14 -14.83 10.94
CA GLU A 286 0.07 -15.37 11.77
C GLU A 286 -1.31 -15.18 11.13
N ASP A 287 -1.57 -14.01 10.53
CA ASP A 287 -2.81 -13.71 9.81
C ASP A 287 -2.97 -14.58 8.55
N VAL A 288 -1.89 -14.79 7.81
CA VAL A 288 -1.88 -15.69 6.64
C VAL A 288 -2.17 -17.12 7.07
N ASP A 289 -1.50 -17.62 8.13
CA ASP A 289 -1.76 -18.95 8.69
C ASP A 289 -3.23 -19.10 9.11
N LYS A 290 -3.79 -18.09 9.76
CA LYS A 290 -5.21 -18.08 10.18
C LYS A 290 -6.14 -18.11 8.98
N ALA A 291 -5.89 -17.30 7.95
CA ALA A 291 -6.69 -17.28 6.74
C ALA A 291 -6.65 -18.64 6.02
N VAL A 292 -5.47 -19.24 5.88
CA VAL A 292 -5.31 -20.59 5.29
C VAL A 292 -6.11 -21.63 6.09
N ASN A 293 -6.06 -21.57 7.42
CA ASN A 293 -6.81 -22.48 8.28
C ASN A 293 -8.34 -22.32 8.15
N VAL A 294 -8.84 -21.10 7.95
CA VAL A 294 -10.27 -20.86 7.67
C VAL A 294 -10.66 -21.50 6.33
N LEU A 295 -9.85 -21.28 5.30
CA LEU A 295 -10.10 -21.83 3.96
C LEU A 295 -10.11 -23.37 3.94
N ILE A 296 -9.24 -24.00 4.74
CA ILE A 296 -9.23 -25.46 4.94
C ILE A 296 -10.52 -25.92 5.61
N LYS A 297 -10.97 -25.21 6.66
CA LYS A 297 -12.22 -25.55 7.38
C LYS A 297 -13.48 -25.39 6.53
N GLU A 298 -13.47 -24.46 5.58
CA GLU A 298 -14.61 -24.20 4.69
C GLU A 298 -14.70 -25.17 3.49
N ASN A 299 -13.87 -26.23 3.44
CA ASN A 299 -13.86 -27.23 2.37
C ASN A 299 -13.74 -26.62 0.96
N MET A 300 -13.09 -25.47 0.82
CA MET A 300 -12.78 -24.96 -0.51
C MET A 300 -11.90 -25.96 -1.27
N ALA A 301 -12.09 -26.01 -2.60
CA ALA A 301 -11.34 -26.91 -3.47
C ALA A 301 -9.84 -26.85 -3.18
N ILE A 302 -9.23 -28.02 -2.99
CA ILE A 302 -7.79 -28.19 -2.71
C ILE A 302 -6.94 -27.44 -3.74
N GLU A 303 -7.38 -27.34 -4.99
CA GLU A 303 -6.72 -26.57 -6.04
C GLU A 303 -6.67 -25.05 -5.77
N THR A 304 -7.70 -24.48 -5.15
CA THR A 304 -7.71 -23.06 -4.71
C THR A 304 -6.70 -22.84 -3.61
N ILE A 305 -6.60 -23.77 -2.66
CA ILE A 305 -5.62 -23.73 -1.57
C ILE A 305 -4.19 -23.89 -2.13
N ILE A 306 -3.96 -24.87 -3.00
CA ILE A 306 -2.66 -25.11 -3.65
C ILE A 306 -2.24 -23.92 -4.51
N THR A 307 -3.16 -23.33 -5.29
CA THR A 307 -2.85 -22.15 -6.12
C THR A 307 -2.46 -20.96 -5.25
N ARG A 308 -3.14 -20.75 -4.12
CA ARG A 308 -2.81 -19.68 -3.18
C ARG A 308 -1.48 -19.94 -2.47
N LEU A 309 -1.19 -21.18 -2.07
CA LEU A 309 0.10 -21.62 -1.51
C LEU A 309 1.25 -21.66 -2.55
N ARG A 310 0.95 -21.72 -3.85
CA ARG A 310 1.94 -21.53 -4.91
C ARG A 310 2.24 -20.06 -5.14
N LYS A 311 1.22 -19.19 -5.09
CA LYS A 311 1.40 -17.73 -5.08
C LYS A 311 2.22 -17.24 -3.88
N THR A 312 2.17 -17.92 -2.73
CA THR A 312 3.04 -17.56 -1.59
C THR A 312 4.52 -17.91 -1.81
N LYS A 313 4.86 -18.75 -2.81
CA LYS A 313 6.26 -19.05 -3.15
C LYS A 313 6.91 -18.03 -4.07
N GLU A 314 6.14 -17.14 -4.69
CA GLU A 314 6.70 -16.04 -5.48
C GLU A 314 6.64 -14.73 -4.70
N ALA A 315 7.74 -13.99 -4.72
CA ALA A 315 7.77 -12.62 -4.23
C ALA A 315 6.89 -11.75 -5.14
N GLY A 316 5.94 -11.03 -4.56
CA GLY A 316 5.12 -10.04 -5.27
C GLY A 316 5.93 -8.75 -5.51
N SER A 317 5.36 -7.82 -6.28
CA SER A 317 6.02 -6.56 -6.62
C SER A 317 6.47 -5.78 -5.39
N TYR A 318 5.59 -5.68 -4.38
CA TYR A 318 5.89 -5.04 -3.09
C TYR A 318 7.10 -5.68 -2.39
N ASP A 319 7.15 -7.01 -2.37
CA ASP A 319 8.22 -7.77 -1.72
C ASP A 319 9.57 -7.52 -2.42
N ILE A 320 9.56 -7.56 -3.76
CA ILE A 320 10.74 -7.33 -4.61
C ILE A 320 11.25 -5.91 -4.44
N GLY A 321 10.35 -4.92 -4.54
CA GLY A 321 10.66 -3.51 -4.39
C GLY A 321 11.33 -3.19 -3.07
N ASN A 322 10.69 -3.59 -1.97
CA ASN A 322 11.23 -3.41 -0.63
C ASN A 322 12.62 -4.06 -0.49
N THR A 323 12.78 -5.31 -0.93
CA THR A 323 14.05 -6.03 -0.81
C THR A 323 15.15 -5.38 -1.64
N TYR A 324 14.87 -5.00 -2.88
CA TYR A 324 15.84 -4.34 -3.74
C TYR A 324 16.38 -3.07 -3.08
N PHE A 325 15.49 -2.16 -2.68
CA PHE A 325 15.91 -0.88 -2.12
C PHE A 325 16.59 -1.03 -0.75
N THR A 326 16.19 -2.00 0.06
CA THR A 326 16.86 -2.29 1.34
C THR A 326 18.29 -2.80 1.13
N ILE A 327 18.53 -3.63 0.09
CA ILE A 327 19.90 -4.05 -0.29
C ILE A 327 20.70 -2.85 -0.81
N GLN A 328 20.11 -2.00 -1.65
CA GLN A 328 20.81 -0.80 -2.16
C GLN A 328 21.17 0.15 -1.03
N GLU A 329 20.26 0.39 -0.09
CA GLU A 329 20.47 1.21 1.11
C GLU A 329 21.63 0.67 1.96
N ALA A 330 21.70 -0.65 2.16
CA ALA A 330 22.80 -1.29 2.90
C ALA A 330 24.16 -1.13 2.20
N LYS A 331 24.19 -1.10 0.86
CA LYS A 331 25.41 -0.96 0.06
C LYS A 331 25.89 0.49 -0.07
N TYR A 332 24.96 1.42 -0.25
CA TYR A 332 25.26 2.75 -0.76
C TYR A 332 24.72 3.89 0.11
N GLY A 333 24.00 3.59 1.18
CA GLY A 333 23.37 4.59 2.04
C GLY A 333 21.95 4.95 1.61
N ALA A 334 21.27 5.74 2.44
CA ALA A 334 19.87 6.13 2.22
C ALA A 334 19.71 7.18 1.11
N GLU A 335 20.80 7.78 0.64
CA GLU A 335 20.81 8.75 -0.45
C GLU A 335 20.32 8.13 -1.77
N ILE A 336 20.31 6.80 -1.89
CA ILE A 336 19.77 6.07 -3.05
C ILE A 336 18.29 6.37 -3.32
N TYR A 337 17.49 6.70 -2.30
CA TYR A 337 16.08 7.06 -2.49
C TYR A 337 15.93 8.41 -3.20
N ALA A 338 16.64 9.43 -2.71
CA ALA A 338 16.66 10.76 -3.35
C ALA A 338 17.25 10.69 -4.77
N GLN A 339 18.34 9.92 -4.96
CA GLN A 339 18.92 9.71 -6.29
C GLN A 339 17.94 9.03 -7.25
N ALA A 340 17.20 8.02 -6.79
CA ALA A 340 16.21 7.33 -7.60
C ALA A 340 15.07 8.26 -8.03
N VAL A 341 14.58 9.12 -7.12
CA VAL A 341 13.56 10.12 -7.44
C VAL A 341 14.09 11.21 -8.38
N LYS A 342 15.33 11.66 -8.18
CA LYS A 342 15.96 12.68 -9.02
C LYS A 342 16.16 12.23 -10.47
N ARG A 343 16.41 10.94 -10.71
CA ARG A 343 16.54 10.40 -12.08
C ARG A 343 15.24 10.50 -12.89
N LEU A 344 14.10 10.74 -12.24
CA LEU A 344 12.81 10.92 -12.90
C LEU A 344 12.59 12.32 -13.48
N GLU A 345 13.51 13.26 -13.20
CA GLU A 345 13.56 14.61 -13.79
C GLU A 345 14.28 14.58 -15.14
#